data_AF-A0ABD3W613-F1
#
_entry.id   AF-A0ABD3W613-F1
#
_cell.length_a   1.000
_cell.length_b   1.000
_cell.length_c   1.000
_cell.angle_alpha   90.00
_cell.angle_beta   90.00
_cell.angle_gamma   90.00
#
_symmetry.space_group_name_H-M   'P 1'
#
loop_
_entity.id
_entity.type
_entity.pdbx_description
1 polymer ?
#
loop_
_entity_poly.entity_id
_entity_poly.type
_entity_poly.pdbx_seq_one_letter_code
_entity_poly.pdbx_strand_id
1 'polypeptide(L)'
;MVSGTCINTAEAPAVEEEELQDPMIAVREDCQQKSECKKYRDRLDECTERVNNTPGTSETCTEELFDFLHCVDHCIAHHLFSKLK
;
A
#
# COMPACT_ATOMS: atom_id res chain seq x y z
N MET A 1 23.73 -13.95 -5.49
CA MET A 1 23.18 -14.30 -6.82
C MET A 1 22.12 -15.38 -6.63
N VAL A 2 20.86 -14.98 -6.51
CA VAL A 2 19.73 -15.87 -6.82
C VAL A 2 18.84 -15.05 -7.74
N SER A 3 19.11 -15.16 -9.04
CA SER A 3 18.18 -14.74 -10.07
C SER A 3 16.92 -15.59 -9.93
N GLY A 4 15.91 -15.03 -9.27
CA GLY A 4 14.56 -15.57 -9.26
C GLY A 4 13.73 -14.85 -10.31
N THR A 5 13.98 -15.15 -11.58
CA THR A 5 13.16 -14.64 -12.68
C THR A 5 11.85 -15.43 -12.70
N CYS A 6 10.78 -14.86 -12.16
CA CYS A 6 9.43 -15.37 -12.38
C CYS A 6 8.92 -14.89 -13.75
N ILE A 7 9.47 -15.44 -14.83
CA ILE A 7 8.78 -15.44 -16.12
C ILE A 7 7.90 -16.69 -16.14
N ASN A 8 6.60 -16.52 -15.87
CA ASN A 8 5.61 -17.51 -16.28
C ASN A 8 5.12 -17.12 -17.67
N THR A 9 5.73 -17.70 -18.71
CA THR A 9 5.11 -17.73 -20.03
C THR A 9 4.07 -18.85 -20.02
N ALA A 10 2.83 -18.46 -19.73
CA ALA A 10 1.64 -19.19 -20.15
C ALA A 10 0.82 -18.18 -20.97
N GLU A 11 0.92 -18.28 -22.30
CA GLU A 11 0.08 -17.50 -23.21
C GLU A 11 -1.34 -18.08 -23.12
N ALA A 12 -2.15 -17.46 -22.26
CA ALA A 12 -3.59 -17.71 -22.21
C ALA A 12 -4.22 -17.20 -23.52
N PRO A 13 -5.23 -17.89 -24.09
CA PRO A 13 -5.99 -17.32 -25.20
C PRO A 13 -6.51 -15.95 -24.76
N ALA A 14 -6.42 -14.95 -25.64
CA ALA A 14 -6.96 -13.62 -25.41
C ALA A 14 -8.48 -13.70 -25.21
N VAL A 15 -8.89 -14.06 -23.99
CA VAL A 15 -10.16 -13.65 -23.43
C VAL A 15 -10.08 -12.13 -23.43
N GLU A 16 -11.08 -11.46 -23.97
CA GLU A 16 -11.27 -10.04 -23.72
C GLU A 16 -11.46 -9.90 -22.20
N GLU A 17 -10.35 -9.79 -21.46
CA GLU A 17 -10.33 -9.45 -20.06
C GLU A 17 -10.88 -8.03 -19.99
N GLU A 18 -12.17 -7.89 -19.72
CA GLU A 18 -12.67 -6.66 -19.10
C GLU A 18 -11.70 -6.37 -17.94
N GLU A 19 -10.98 -5.25 -18.00
CA GLU A 19 -10.04 -4.86 -16.95
C GLU A 19 -10.76 -4.86 -15.61
N LEU A 20 -10.62 -5.95 -14.85
CA LEU A 20 -11.24 -6.11 -13.55
C LEU A 20 -10.48 -5.21 -12.58
N GLN A 21 -10.92 -3.95 -12.48
CA GLN A 21 -10.34 -2.98 -11.56
C GLN A 21 -10.62 -3.41 -10.11
N ASP A 22 -9.56 -3.67 -9.33
CA ASP A 22 -9.69 -3.98 -7.90
C ASP A 22 -10.27 -2.78 -7.15
N PRO A 23 -11.50 -2.87 -6.60
CA PRO A 23 -12.11 -1.77 -5.85
C PRO A 23 -11.33 -1.42 -4.58
N MET A 24 -10.49 -2.32 -4.06
CA MET A 24 -9.64 -2.05 -2.90
C MET A 24 -8.63 -0.95 -3.18
N ILE A 25 -8.07 -0.88 -4.39
CA ILE A 25 -7.06 0.13 -4.73
C ILE A 25 -7.68 1.52 -4.67
N ALA A 26 -8.82 1.71 -5.33
CA ALA A 26 -9.54 2.99 -5.32
C ALA A 26 -9.94 3.41 -3.89
N VAL A 27 -10.51 2.50 -3.10
CA VAL A 27 -10.91 2.80 -1.71
C VAL A 27 -9.69 3.12 -0.84
N ARG A 28 -8.57 2.42 -1.04
CA ARG A 28 -7.32 2.68 -0.31
C ARG A 28 -6.77 4.06 -0.63
N GLU A 29 -6.74 4.45 -1.90
CA GLU A 29 -6.30 5.80 -2.32
C GLU A 29 -7.16 6.90 -1.69
N ASP A 30 -8.48 6.76 -1.75
CA ASP A 30 -9.42 7.70 -1.11
C ASP A 30 -9.18 7.81 0.40
N CYS A 31 -8.97 6.67 1.07
CA CYS A 31 -8.68 6.62 2.51
C CYS A 31 -7.34 7.24 2.88
N GLN A 32 -6.32 7.13 2.03
CA GLN A 32 -5.02 7.75 2.26
C GLN A 32 -5.06 9.28 2.17
N GLN A 33 -5.94 9.84 1.33
CA GLN A 33 -6.10 11.30 1.18
C GLN A 33 -6.89 11.95 2.32
N LYS A 34 -7.48 11.18 3.24
CA LYS A 34 -8.18 11.74 4.39
C LYS A 34 -7.21 12.50 5.29
N SER A 35 -7.64 13.68 5.75
CA SER A 35 -6.83 14.57 6.61
C SER A 35 -6.34 13.88 7.89
N GLU A 36 -7.14 12.97 8.44
CA GLU A 36 -6.80 12.21 9.64
C GLU A 36 -5.65 11.23 9.43
N CYS A 37 -5.54 10.64 8.22
CA CYS A 37 -4.47 9.70 7.88
C CYS A 37 -3.24 10.38 7.31
N LYS A 38 -3.39 11.57 6.73
CA LYS A 38 -2.28 12.37 6.18
C LYS A 38 -1.20 12.67 7.22
N LYS A 39 -1.58 13.02 8.46
CA LYS A 39 -0.60 13.28 9.54
C LYS A 39 0.30 12.07 9.86
N TYR A 40 -0.24 10.85 9.72
CA TYR A 40 0.53 9.62 9.94
C TYR A 40 1.42 9.31 8.74
N ARG A 41 0.94 9.65 7.53
CA ARG A 41 1.75 9.59 6.33
C ARG A 41 2.96 10.52 6.41
N ASP A 42 2.74 11.77 6.81
CA ASP A 42 3.81 12.76 6.94
C ASP A 42 4.90 12.28 7.92
N ARG A 43 4.51 11.69 9.06
CA ARG A 43 5.46 11.09 10.03
C ARG A 43 6.24 9.90 9.47
N LEU A 44 5.55 9.03 8.71
CA LEU A 44 6.19 7.90 8.05
C LEU A 44 7.23 8.38 7.02
N ASP A 45 6.90 9.42 6.26
CA ASP A 45 7.79 10.02 5.27
C ASP A 45 9.01 10.67 5.99
N GLU A 46 8.79 11.39 7.09
CA GLU A 46 9.87 11.94 7.93
C GLU A 46 10.82 10.86 8.49
N CYS A 47 10.27 9.74 8.99
CA CYS A 47 11.09 8.61 9.43
C CYS A 47 11.88 8.00 8.26
N THR A 48 11.23 7.83 7.11
CA THR A 48 11.84 7.25 5.91
C THR A 48 13.02 8.09 5.45
N GLU A 49 12.88 9.42 5.45
CA GLU A 49 13.98 10.34 5.17
C GLU A 49 15.13 10.21 6.17
N ARG A 50 14.84 10.12 7.47
CA ARG A 50 15.87 9.95 8.52
C ARG A 50 16.65 8.66 8.36
N VAL A 51 15.97 7.53 8.11
CA VAL A 51 16.60 6.22 7.90
C VAL A 51 17.46 6.22 6.65
N ASN A 52 16.96 6.79 5.54
CA ASN A 52 17.71 6.89 4.29
C ASN A 52 18.95 7.79 4.40
N ASN A 53 18.88 8.83 5.23
CA ASN A 53 19.98 9.78 5.44
C ASN A 53 21.02 9.31 6.47
N THR A 54 20.72 8.25 7.25
CA THR A 54 21.60 7.77 8.33
C THR A 54 22.16 6.39 7.99
N PRO A 55 23.23 6.28 7.19
CA PRO A 55 23.79 4.99 6.81
C PRO A 55 24.30 4.24 8.05
N GLY A 56 23.89 2.98 8.19
CA GLY A 56 24.27 2.12 9.32
C GLY A 56 23.40 2.26 10.58
N THR A 57 22.30 3.01 10.51
CA THR A 57 21.29 3.03 11.59
C THR A 57 20.59 1.67 11.72
N SER A 58 20.21 1.30 12.95
CA SER A 58 19.33 0.17 13.26
C SER A 58 17.87 0.59 13.38
N GLU A 59 17.55 1.87 13.12
CA GLU A 59 16.20 2.41 13.15
C GLU A 59 15.34 1.81 12.03
N THR A 60 14.07 1.54 12.35
CA THR A 60 13.05 1.09 11.40
C THR A 60 11.77 1.91 11.54
N CYS A 61 11.12 2.24 10.43
CA CYS A 61 9.87 3.03 10.42
C CYS A 61 8.61 2.18 10.61
N THR A 62 8.72 1.08 11.36
CA THR A 62 7.65 0.08 11.50
C THR A 62 6.51 0.61 12.37
N GLU A 63 6.82 1.43 13.37
CA GLU A 63 5.83 2.07 14.23
C GLU A 63 4.96 3.03 13.41
N GLU A 64 5.58 3.96 12.69
CA GLU A 64 4.89 4.93 11.85
C GLU A 64 4.10 4.26 10.72
N LEU A 65 4.62 3.16 10.19
CA LEU A 65 3.90 2.35 9.21
C LEU A 65 2.63 1.75 9.81
N PHE A 66 2.69 1.18 11.01
CA PHE A 66 1.50 0.61 11.65
C PHE A 66 0.48 1.68 12.04
N ASP A 67 0.92 2.86 12.48
CA ASP A 67 0.03 3.99 12.74
C ASP A 67 -0.73 4.43 11.47
N PHE A 68 -0.01 4.56 10.36
CA PHE A 68 -0.60 4.91 9.07
C PHE A 68 -1.57 3.83 8.58
N LEU A 69 -1.15 2.56 8.62
CA LEU A 69 -1.99 1.43 8.22
C LEU A 69 -3.24 1.33 9.09
N HIS A 70 -3.11 1.51 10.41
CA HIS A 70 -4.27 1.48 11.31
C HIS A 70 -5.33 2.52 10.92
N CYS A 71 -4.91 3.74 10.60
CA CYS A 71 -5.84 4.78 10.14
C CYS A 71 -6.51 4.42 8.80
N VAL A 72 -5.71 3.99 7.83
CA VAL A 72 -6.20 3.66 6.49
C VAL A 72 -7.13 2.44 6.54
N ASP A 73 -6.76 1.39 7.26
CA ASP A 73 -7.54 0.16 7.37
C ASP A 73 -8.84 0.39 8.13
N HIS A 74 -8.85 1.25 9.14
CA HIS A 74 -10.09 1.69 9.80
C HIS A 74 -11.04 2.34 8.80
N CYS A 75 -10.53 3.20 7.92
CA CYS A 75 -11.31 3.79 6.83
C CYS A 75 -11.79 2.74 5.81
N ILE A 76 -10.91 1.86 5.33
CA ILE A 76 -11.20 0.84 4.31
C ILE A 76 -12.31 -0.09 4.79
N ALA A 77 -12.28 -0.52 6.05
CA ALA A 77 -13.26 -1.43 6.64
C ALA A 77 -14.71 -0.94 6.47
N HIS A 78 -14.93 0.37 6.47
CA HIS A 78 -16.26 0.97 6.30
C HIS A 78 -16.74 1.05 4.84
N HIS A 79 -15.83 0.94 3.87
CA HIS A 79 -16.13 1.22 2.46
C HIS A 79 -15.96 -0.01 1.55
N LEU A 80 -14.95 -0.85 1.78
CA LEU A 80 -14.55 -1.92 0.87
C LEU A 80 -15.61 -2.99 0.66
N PHE A 81 -16.20 -3.50 1.74
CA PHE A 81 -17.18 -4.60 1.65
C PHE A 81 -18.47 -4.21 0.93
N SER A 82 -18.76 -2.91 0.77
CA SER A 82 -19.89 -2.45 -0.05
C SER A 82 -19.65 -2.58 -1.55
N LYS A 83 -18.39 -2.78 -1.97
CA LYS A 83 -17.96 -2.88 -3.37
C LYS A 83 -17.71 -4.33 -3.81
N LEU A 84 -17.58 -5.25 -2.86
CA LEU A 84 -17.36 -6.67 -3.12
C LEU A 84 -18.72 -7.38 -3.28
N LYS A 85 -18.82 -8.29 -4.26
CA LYS A 85 -20.00 -9.12 -4.53
C LYS A 85 -19.76 -10.56 -4.08
#